data_AF-A0A9X2JE43-F1
#
_entry.id   AF-A0A9X2JE43-F1
#
_cell.length_a   1.000
_cell.length_b   1.000
_cell.length_c   1.000
_cell.angle_alpha   90.00
_cell.angle_beta   90.00
_cell.angle_gamma   90.00
#
_symmetry.space_group_name_H-M   'P 1'
#
loop_
_entity.id
_entity.type
_entity.pdbx_description
1 polymer ?
#
loop_
_entity_poly.entity_id
_entity_poly.type
_entity_poly.pdbx_seq_one_letter_code
_entity_poly.pdbx_strand_id
1 'polypeptide(L)'
;MNIKSFISNLFKPDHVNYQGVPRINIYIMRSFFLLMFVFVGFDSWNTIFNHQGQWKPITGVAWCVWAAYSTMSILGVFHTLKMLPIMLFMVFYKSLWLIVVAWPLWISNQLAGSAAEEMANVFIWVIIPIIGMPWRYVFRAYVWAGK
;
A
#
# COMPACT_ATOMS: atom_id res chain seq x y z
N MET A 1 30.37 16.84 -5.05
CA MET A 1 29.65 15.59 -5.41
C MET A 1 28.92 15.85 -6.74
N ASN A 2 29.18 15.06 -7.78
CA ASN A 2 28.63 15.29 -9.11
C ASN A 2 27.18 14.74 -9.19
N ILE A 3 26.23 15.53 -9.71
CA ILE A 3 24.81 15.14 -9.79
C ILE A 3 24.61 13.81 -10.54
N LYS A 4 25.38 13.58 -11.61
CA LYS A 4 25.35 12.31 -12.37
C LYS A 4 25.76 11.10 -11.53
N SER A 5 26.79 11.25 -10.68
CA SER A 5 27.25 10.14 -9.84
C SER A 5 26.25 9.83 -8.72
N PHE A 6 25.56 10.85 -8.19
CA PHE A 6 24.51 10.66 -7.20
C PHE A 6 23.32 9.87 -7.78
N ILE A 7 22.82 10.28 -8.95
CA ILE A 7 21.68 9.62 -9.62
C ILE A 7 22.04 8.16 -9.94
N SER A 8 23.21 7.90 -10.51
CA SER A 8 23.66 6.53 -10.81
C SER A 8 23.71 5.65 -9.55
N ASN A 9 24.13 6.21 -8.42
CA ASN A 9 24.22 5.47 -7.16
C ASN A 9 22.86 5.13 -6.53
N LEU A 10 21.77 5.82 -6.90
CA LEU A 10 20.43 5.49 -6.41
C LEU A 10 19.88 4.17 -6.98
N PHE A 11 20.29 3.83 -8.20
CA PHE A 11 19.86 2.61 -8.90
C PHE A 11 20.74 1.39 -8.60
N LYS A 12 21.89 1.59 -7.95
CA LYS A 12 22.79 0.49 -7.59
C LYS A 12 22.22 -0.33 -6.41
N PRO A 13 22.33 -1.67 -6.45
CA PRO A 13 22.01 -2.53 -5.31
C PRO A 13 22.81 -2.12 -4.06
N ASP A 14 22.14 -1.95 -2.92
CA ASP A 14 22.80 -1.66 -1.64
C ASP A 14 22.74 -2.91 -0.74
N HIS A 15 23.80 -3.69 -0.76
CA HIS A 15 23.92 -4.92 0.04
C HIS A 15 24.21 -4.65 1.52
N VAL A 16 24.76 -3.48 1.85
CA VAL A 16 25.17 -3.14 3.22
C VAL A 16 23.96 -2.75 4.05
N ASN A 17 23.10 -1.87 3.52
CA ASN A 17 21.98 -1.30 4.27
C ASN A 17 20.64 -1.95 3.93
N TYR A 18 20.47 -2.43 2.69
CA TYR A 18 19.15 -2.79 2.14
C TYR A 18 19.11 -4.15 1.44
N GLN A 19 19.99 -5.07 1.84
CA GLN A 19 19.96 -6.47 1.39
C GLN A 19 19.95 -6.64 -0.14
N GLY A 20 20.59 -5.70 -0.87
CA GLY A 20 20.67 -5.70 -2.33
C GLY A 20 19.51 -5.01 -3.03
N VAL A 21 18.59 -4.38 -2.29
CA VAL A 21 17.55 -3.53 -2.86
C VAL A 21 18.14 -2.17 -3.23
N PRO A 22 17.89 -1.65 -4.45
CA PRO A 22 18.32 -0.30 -4.83
C PRO A 22 17.71 0.77 -3.93
N ARG A 23 18.47 1.83 -3.66
CA ARG A 23 18.02 2.92 -2.77
C ARG A 23 16.78 3.63 -3.31
N ILE A 24 16.64 3.74 -4.63
CA ILE A 24 15.44 4.30 -5.25
C ILE A 24 14.17 3.55 -4.84
N ASN A 25 14.18 2.22 -4.83
CA ASN A 25 13.04 1.41 -4.38
C ASN A 25 12.74 1.66 -2.90
N ILE A 26 13.76 1.82 -2.05
CA ILE A 26 13.56 2.16 -0.64
C ILE A 26 12.84 3.50 -0.49
N TYR A 27 13.27 4.54 -1.21
CA TYR A 27 12.62 5.85 -1.15
C TYR A 27 11.18 5.83 -1.70
N ILE A 28 10.95 5.08 -2.77
CA ILE A 28 9.61 4.85 -3.32
C ILE A 28 8.71 4.17 -2.27
N MET A 29 9.18 3.08 -1.65
CA MET A 29 8.40 2.38 -0.62
C MET A 29 8.16 3.25 0.62
N ARG A 30 9.14 4.02 1.08
CA ARG A 30 8.96 4.99 2.16
C ARG A 30 7.89 6.02 1.83
N SER A 31 7.88 6.49 0.60
CA SER A 31 6.84 7.41 0.11
C SER A 31 5.47 6.75 0.16
N PHE A 32 5.33 5.51 -0.30
CA PHE A 32 4.06 4.79 -0.20
C PHE A 32 3.62 4.52 1.24
N PHE A 33 4.54 4.19 2.15
CA PHE A 33 4.21 4.04 3.56
C PHE A 33 3.71 5.34 4.17
N LEU A 34 4.32 6.47 3.81
CA LEU A 34 3.87 7.78 4.25
C LEU A 34 2.49 8.12 3.66
N LEU A 35 2.32 7.97 2.34
CA LEU A 35 1.07 8.27 1.65
C LEU A 35 -0.09 7.38 2.14
N MET A 36 0.20 6.13 2.50
CA MET A 36 -0.79 5.23 3.10
C MET A 36 -1.36 5.81 4.40
N PHE A 37 -0.52 6.36 5.28
CA PHE A 37 -1.01 7.01 6.49
C PHE A 37 -1.72 8.33 6.18
N VAL A 38 -1.16 9.15 5.28
CA VAL A 38 -1.73 10.47 4.93
C VAL A 38 -3.11 10.35 4.29
N PHE A 39 -3.32 9.40 3.39
CA PHE A 39 -4.61 9.24 2.72
C PHE A 39 -5.55 8.34 3.50
N VAL A 40 -5.14 7.10 3.79
CA VAL A 40 -6.03 6.13 4.44
C VAL A 40 -6.12 6.40 5.94
N GLY A 41 -5.00 6.64 6.60
CA GLY A 41 -4.95 6.85 8.04
C GLY A 41 -5.71 8.10 8.46
N PHE A 42 -5.44 9.23 7.79
CA PHE A 42 -6.16 10.47 8.08
C PHE A 42 -7.67 10.32 7.88
N ASP A 43 -8.10 9.78 6.74
CA ASP A 43 -9.52 9.57 6.44
C ASP A 43 -10.20 8.60 7.43
N SER A 44 -9.52 7.50 7.77
CA SER A 44 -10.05 6.49 8.68
C SER A 44 -10.17 7.01 10.11
N TRP A 45 -9.13 7.68 10.62
CA TRP A 45 -9.16 8.29 11.95
C TRP A 45 -10.18 9.42 12.03
N ASN A 46 -10.26 10.26 10.98
CA ASN A 46 -11.27 11.31 10.90
C ASN A 46 -12.68 10.72 10.94
N THR A 47 -12.93 9.64 10.21
CA THR A 47 -14.23 8.95 10.22
C THR A 47 -14.53 8.32 11.57
N ILE A 48 -13.53 7.70 12.23
CA ILE A 48 -13.70 7.11 13.56
C ILE A 48 -14.02 8.17 14.61
N PHE A 49 -13.28 9.30 14.65
CA PHE A 49 -13.44 10.32 15.67
C PHE A 49 -14.70 11.18 15.49
N ASN A 50 -15.13 11.41 14.25
CA ASN A 50 -16.31 12.23 13.97
C ASN A 50 -17.61 11.41 13.81
N HIS A 51 -17.56 10.09 13.96
CA HIS A 51 -18.75 9.26 13.87
C HIS A 51 -19.73 9.56 15.01
N GLN A 52 -21.00 9.69 14.68
CA GLN A 52 -22.09 9.86 15.65
C GLN A 52 -23.10 8.73 15.48
N GLY A 53 -23.62 8.24 16.61
CA GLY A 53 -24.59 7.16 16.63
C GLY A 53 -23.97 5.76 16.69
N GLN A 54 -24.76 4.76 16.31
CA GLN A 54 -24.34 3.36 16.36
C GLN A 54 -23.70 2.92 15.04
N TRP A 55 -22.58 2.21 15.15
CA TRP A 55 -21.92 1.60 14.01
C TRP A 55 -22.69 0.38 13.49
N LYS A 56 -22.79 0.26 12.17
CA LYS A 56 -23.01 -1.05 11.54
C LYS A 56 -21.77 -1.92 11.80
N PRO A 57 -21.89 -3.12 12.38
CA PRO A 57 -20.73 -3.88 12.86
C PRO A 57 -19.63 -4.11 11.81
N ILE A 58 -19.99 -4.56 10.60
CA ILE A 58 -19.02 -4.86 9.53
C ILE A 58 -18.34 -3.57 9.01
N THR A 59 -19.09 -2.48 8.89
CA THR A 59 -18.55 -1.18 8.47
C THR A 59 -17.56 -0.65 9.51
N GLY A 60 -17.89 -0.76 10.80
CA GLY A 60 -16.98 -0.39 11.88
C GLY A 60 -15.68 -1.19 11.84
N VAL A 61 -15.76 -2.51 11.60
CA VAL A 61 -14.56 -3.35 11.41
C VAL A 61 -13.68 -2.86 10.27
N ALA A 62 -14.27 -2.50 9.12
CA ALA A 62 -13.51 -1.99 7.97
C ALA A 62 -12.71 -0.72 8.33
N TRP A 63 -13.36 0.26 8.96
CA TRP A 63 -12.71 1.50 9.40
C TRP A 63 -11.61 1.24 10.44
N CYS A 64 -11.86 0.38 11.42
CA CYS A 64 -10.86 0.01 12.43
C CYS A 64 -9.64 -0.68 11.79
N VAL A 65 -9.85 -1.60 10.86
CA VAL A 65 -8.75 -2.25 10.13
C VAL A 65 -7.97 -1.22 9.32
N TRP A 66 -8.67 -0.33 8.61
CA TRP A 66 -8.04 0.72 7.81
C TRP A 66 -7.21 1.70 8.64
N ALA A 67 -7.73 2.14 9.79
CA ALA A 67 -6.98 2.96 10.73
C ALA A 67 -5.77 2.20 11.31
N ALA A 68 -5.92 0.93 11.67
CA ALA A 68 -4.86 0.14 12.26
C ALA A 68 -3.68 -0.08 11.29
N TYR A 69 -3.93 -0.62 10.09
CA TYR A 69 -2.84 -0.94 9.17
C TYR A 69 -2.14 0.32 8.65
N SER A 70 -2.89 1.41 8.42
CA SER A 70 -2.30 2.68 8.00
C SER A 70 -1.48 3.33 9.12
N THR A 71 -1.89 3.21 10.38
CA THR A 71 -1.07 3.67 11.52
C THR A 71 0.23 2.86 11.61
N MET A 72 0.14 1.54 11.41
CA MET A 72 1.34 0.69 11.36
C MET A 72 2.26 1.01 10.17
N SER A 73 1.75 1.62 9.11
CA SER A 73 2.54 2.02 7.94
C SER A 73 3.60 3.07 8.28
N ILE A 74 3.38 3.88 9.32
CA ILE A 74 4.38 4.83 9.84
C ILE A 74 5.69 4.11 10.20
N LEU A 75 5.59 2.92 10.81
CA LEU A 75 6.77 2.10 11.13
C LEU A 75 7.53 1.69 9.87
N GLY A 76 6.85 1.54 8.74
CA GLY A 76 7.45 1.21 7.44
C GLY A 76 8.26 2.34 6.82
N VAL A 77 8.06 3.59 7.25
CA VAL A 77 8.94 4.69 6.85
C VAL A 77 10.35 4.46 7.40
N PHE A 78 10.46 4.01 8.64
CA PHE A 78 11.74 3.75 9.31
C PHE A 78 12.29 2.34 9.03
N HIS A 79 11.42 1.33 9.04
CA HIS A 79 11.75 -0.09 8.93
C HIS A 79 11.25 -0.70 7.61
N THR A 80 11.55 -0.03 6.49
CA THR A 80 10.91 -0.23 5.18
C THR A 80 10.87 -1.69 4.71
N LEU A 81 11.99 -2.43 4.76
CA LEU A 81 12.01 -3.83 4.33
C LEU A 81 11.29 -4.77 5.32
N LYS A 82 11.36 -4.48 6.62
CA LYS A 82 10.70 -5.31 7.65
C LYS A 82 9.18 -5.17 7.62
N MET A 83 8.68 -3.99 7.23
CA MET A 83 7.26 -3.66 7.19
C MET A 83 6.63 -3.88 5.80
N LEU A 84 7.36 -4.49 4.85
CA LEU A 84 6.81 -4.92 3.57
C LEU A 84 5.50 -5.73 3.65
N PRO A 85 5.26 -6.58 4.68
CA PRO A 85 4.00 -7.30 4.79
C PRO A 85 2.76 -6.39 4.82
N ILE A 86 2.86 -5.17 5.36
CA ILE A 86 1.76 -4.19 5.34
C ILE A 86 1.49 -3.70 3.91
N MET A 87 2.54 -3.45 3.14
CA MET A 87 2.40 -3.03 1.75
C MET A 87 1.82 -4.16 0.90
N LEU A 88 2.26 -5.40 1.12
CA LEU A 88 1.70 -6.60 0.48
C LEU A 88 0.23 -6.79 0.86
N PHE A 89 -0.13 -6.64 2.13
CA PHE A 89 -1.51 -6.65 2.57
C PHE A 89 -2.34 -5.60 1.83
N MET A 90 -1.82 -4.37 1.69
CA MET A 90 -2.54 -3.31 0.98
C MET A 90 -2.77 -3.63 -0.49
N VAL A 91 -1.73 -4.08 -1.18
CA VAL A 91 -1.83 -4.48 -2.58
C VAL A 91 -2.84 -5.62 -2.71
N PHE A 92 -2.72 -6.64 -1.87
CA PHE A 92 -3.58 -7.81 -1.92
C PHE A 92 -5.05 -7.47 -1.67
N TYR A 93 -5.38 -6.71 -0.61
CA TYR A 93 -6.78 -6.40 -0.31
C TYR A 93 -7.41 -5.55 -1.42
N LYS A 94 -6.69 -4.53 -1.95
CA LYS A 94 -7.22 -3.66 -3.01
C LYS A 94 -7.43 -4.46 -4.29
N SER A 95 -6.46 -5.28 -4.67
CA SER A 95 -6.59 -6.15 -5.84
C SER A 95 -7.74 -7.14 -5.68
N LEU A 96 -7.88 -7.77 -4.51
CA LEU A 96 -8.98 -8.69 -4.25
C LEU A 96 -10.34 -7.98 -4.35
N TRP A 97 -10.48 -6.80 -3.74
CA TRP A 97 -11.71 -6.02 -3.80
C TRP A 97 -12.05 -5.58 -5.23
N LEU A 98 -11.05 -5.13 -6.01
CA LEU A 98 -11.26 -4.78 -7.42
C LEU A 98 -11.72 -5.98 -8.25
N ILE A 99 -11.14 -7.17 -8.03
CA ILE A 99 -11.50 -8.37 -8.78
C ILE A 99 -12.88 -8.90 -8.38
N VAL A 100 -13.20 -8.89 -7.09
CA VAL A 100 -14.42 -9.52 -6.57
C VAL A 100 -15.63 -8.58 -6.64
N VAL A 101 -15.43 -7.27 -6.46
CA VAL A 101 -16.52 -6.29 -6.34
C VAL A 101 -16.58 -5.36 -7.55
N ALA A 102 -15.49 -4.67 -7.87
CA ALA A 102 -15.52 -3.66 -8.94
C ALA A 102 -15.63 -4.29 -10.34
N TRP A 103 -14.89 -5.37 -10.58
CA TRP A 103 -14.81 -6.01 -11.89
C TRP A 103 -16.15 -6.53 -12.40
N PRO A 104 -16.96 -7.29 -11.62
CA PRO A 104 -18.29 -7.71 -12.04
C PRO A 104 -19.24 -6.54 -12.35
N LEU A 105 -19.17 -5.46 -11.57
CA LEU A 105 -19.97 -4.26 -11.80
C LEU A 105 -19.52 -3.52 -13.06
N TRP A 106 -18.22 -3.52 -13.36
CA TRP A 106 -17.69 -2.87 -14.55
C TRP A 106 -18.12 -3.58 -15.82
N ILE A 107 -17.99 -4.91 -15.89
CA ILE A 107 -18.38 -5.69 -17.09
C ILE A 107 -19.89 -5.69 -17.33
N SER A 108 -20.70 -5.42 -16.30
CA SER A 108 -22.15 -5.29 -16.40
C SER A 108 -22.63 -3.85 -16.65
N ASN A 109 -21.70 -2.88 -16.82
CA ASN A 109 -22.00 -1.44 -16.94
C ASN A 109 -22.79 -0.87 -15.76
N GLN A 110 -22.64 -1.45 -14.56
CA GLN A 110 -23.31 -1.02 -13.33
C GLN A 110 -22.37 -0.33 -12.34
N LEU A 111 -21.07 -0.23 -12.65
CA LEU A 111 -20.12 0.41 -11.75
C LEU A 111 -20.40 1.91 -11.62
N ALA A 112 -20.64 2.59 -12.75
CA ALA A 112 -20.95 4.02 -12.75
C ALA A 112 -22.31 4.29 -12.10
N GLY A 113 -22.34 5.23 -11.14
CA GLY A 113 -23.49 5.55 -10.31
C GLY A 113 -23.74 4.59 -9.14
N SER A 114 -22.92 3.56 -8.96
CA SER A 114 -23.04 2.64 -7.82
C SER A 114 -22.31 3.16 -6.58
N ALA A 115 -22.68 2.64 -5.42
CA ALA A 115 -21.96 2.89 -4.17
C ALA A 115 -20.50 2.39 -4.19
N ALA A 116 -20.12 1.56 -5.17
CA ALA A 116 -18.76 1.03 -5.32
C ALA A 116 -17.86 1.90 -6.21
N GLU A 117 -18.42 2.87 -6.94
CA GLU A 117 -17.69 3.66 -7.95
C GLU A 117 -16.51 4.42 -7.34
N GLU A 118 -16.78 5.21 -6.28
CA GLU A 118 -15.77 6.02 -5.62
C GLU A 118 -14.63 5.17 -5.07
N MET A 119 -14.98 4.04 -4.43
CA MET A 119 -14.00 3.11 -3.87
C MET A 119 -13.17 2.45 -4.97
N ALA A 120 -13.78 2.10 -6.12
CA ALA A 120 -13.05 1.58 -7.28
C ALA A 120 -12.06 2.60 -7.85
N ASN A 121 -12.47 3.86 -7.97
CA ASN A 121 -11.60 4.96 -8.43
C ASN A 121 -10.39 5.20 -7.52
N VAL A 122 -10.54 4.98 -6.21
CA VAL A 122 -9.41 5.06 -5.27
C VAL A 122 -8.56 3.79 -5.33
N PHE A 123 -9.18 2.62 -5.44
CA PHE A 123 -8.46 1.34 -5.34
C PHE A 123 -7.65 1.03 -6.59
N ILE A 124 -8.06 1.49 -7.77
CA ILE A 124 -7.33 1.26 -9.03
C ILE A 124 -5.89 1.79 -9.01
N TRP A 125 -5.62 2.81 -8.19
CA TRP A 125 -4.29 3.37 -7.99
C TRP A 125 -3.30 2.40 -7.30
N VAL A 126 -3.76 1.22 -6.85
CA VAL A 126 -2.89 0.13 -6.37
C VAL A 126 -1.85 -0.31 -7.41
N ILE A 127 -2.05 -0.02 -8.70
CA ILE A 127 -1.05 -0.29 -9.74
C ILE A 127 0.28 0.43 -9.51
N ILE A 128 0.26 1.62 -8.90
CA ILE A 128 1.47 2.40 -8.61
C ILE A 128 2.39 1.67 -7.62
N PRO A 129 1.93 1.27 -6.41
CA PRO A 129 2.76 0.49 -5.49
C PRO A 129 3.15 -0.88 -6.06
N ILE A 130 2.29 -1.51 -6.88
CA ILE A 130 2.66 -2.74 -7.59
C ILE A 130 3.91 -2.50 -8.45
N ILE A 131 3.95 -1.44 -9.26
CA ILE A 131 5.11 -1.15 -10.11
C ILE A 131 6.36 -0.79 -9.28
N GLY A 132 6.18 -0.02 -8.20
CA GLY A 132 7.29 0.45 -7.37
C GLY A 132 7.92 -0.60 -6.45
N MET A 133 7.24 -1.73 -6.19
CA MET A 133 7.73 -2.74 -5.26
C MET A 133 8.93 -3.54 -5.80
N PRO A 134 9.94 -3.83 -4.97
CA PRO A 134 11.07 -4.66 -5.36
C PRO A 134 10.67 -6.15 -5.34
N TRP A 135 9.90 -6.60 -6.34
CA TRP A 135 9.35 -7.96 -6.40
C TRP A 135 10.39 -9.08 -6.28
N ARG A 136 11.60 -8.87 -6.83
CA ARG A 136 12.70 -9.82 -6.67
C ARG A 136 13.08 -10.03 -5.19
N TYR A 137 13.07 -8.96 -4.40
CA TYR A 137 13.29 -9.04 -2.96
C TYR A 137 12.11 -9.70 -2.25
N VAL A 138 10.88 -9.27 -2.57
CA VAL A 138 9.65 -9.84 -1.99
C VAL A 138 9.61 -11.36 -2.19
N PHE A 139 9.84 -11.83 -3.42
CA PHE A 139 9.82 -13.25 -3.72
C PHE A 139 10.91 -14.01 -2.96
N ARG A 140 12.13 -13.47 -2.90
CA ARG A 140 13.23 -14.07 -2.13
C ARG A 140 12.94 -14.15 -0.64
N ALA A 141 12.40 -13.07 -0.07
CA ALA A 141 12.20 -12.93 1.37
C ALA A 141 10.98 -13.70 1.90
N TYR A 142 9.90 -13.81 1.11
CA TYR A 142 8.62 -14.33 1.59
C TYR A 142 8.16 -15.63 0.91
N VAL A 143 8.68 -15.96 -0.27
CA VAL A 143 8.21 -17.13 -1.05
C VAL A 143 9.30 -18.18 -1.19
N TRP A 144 10.50 -17.77 -1.59
CA TRP A 144 11.55 -18.71 -1.98
C TRP A 144 12.19 -19.44 -0.79
N ALA A 145 12.18 -18.85 0.42
CA ALA A 145 12.69 -19.45 1.67
C ALA A 145 13.81 -20.49 1.47
N GLY A 146 14.83 -20.12 0.70
CA GLY A 146 16.02 -20.94 0.53
C GLY A 146 16.81 -20.85 1.82
N LYS A 147 16.86 -21.96 2.57
CA LYS A 147 17.85 -22.16 3.63
C LYS A 147 19.26 -21.89 3.12
#